data_AF-A0A914G3V6-F1
#
_entry.id   AF-A0A914G3V6-F1
#
_cell.length_a   1.000
_cell.length_b   1.000
_cell.length_c   1.000
_cell.angle_alpha   90.00
_cell.angle_beta   90.00
_cell.angle_gamma   90.00
#
_symmetry.space_group_name_H-M   'P 1'
#
loop_
_entity.id
_entity.type
_entity.pdbx_description
1 polymer ?
#
loop_
_entity_poly.entity_id
_entity_poly.type
_entity_poly.pdbx_seq_one_letter_code
_entity_poly.pdbx_strand_id
1 'polypeptide(L)'
;MRNPSADFPSISDASMLIFSPPNAVPVEQRLITRPDKSTYVAPIKAAGDVSLNGFQLVSFLTKASLRLNEGTTQEGVQNRLNKLHENVKNNMLSEACLKKLNYIVDEIDRELYDEAWADFEQFVQTFPDEAAGWSQGVRIMLIELRRTAHRQYRHRGNSAGTPKHK
;
A
#
# COMPACT_ATOMS: atom_id res chain seq x y z
N MET A 1 53.26 -37.10 -24.25
CA MET A 1 52.79 -35.71 -24.09
C MET A 1 52.30 -35.18 -25.43
N ARG A 2 50.98 -35.18 -25.67
CA ARG A 2 50.32 -34.35 -26.72
C ARG A 2 48.81 -34.34 -26.46
N ASN A 3 48.24 -33.15 -26.31
CA ASN A 3 46.82 -32.84 -26.43
C ASN A 3 46.68 -31.31 -26.50
N PRO A 4 45.58 -30.72 -27.01
CA PRO A 4 44.63 -31.18 -28.03
C PRO A 4 44.43 -30.12 -29.15
N SER A 5 43.80 -30.49 -30.27
CA SER A 5 43.23 -29.53 -31.22
C SER A 5 41.92 -28.99 -30.64
N ALA A 6 41.82 -27.67 -30.52
CA ALA A 6 40.62 -26.98 -30.07
C ALA A 6 39.64 -26.83 -31.24
N ASP A 7 38.50 -27.51 -31.12
CA ASP A 7 37.28 -27.22 -31.86
C ASP A 7 36.60 -26.04 -31.15
N PHE A 8 36.53 -24.87 -31.77
CA PHE A 8 35.76 -23.74 -31.26
C PHE A 8 34.55 -23.52 -32.18
N PRO A 9 33.32 -23.73 -31.68
CA PRO A 9 32.12 -23.36 -32.41
C PRO A 9 31.98 -21.84 -32.50
N SER A 10 31.54 -21.37 -33.68
CA SER A 10 31.09 -20.00 -33.91
C SER A 10 29.92 -19.68 -32.99
N ILE A 11 30.16 -18.91 -31.94
CA ILE A 11 29.09 -18.34 -31.13
C ILE A 11 28.66 -17.06 -31.83
N SER A 12 27.68 -17.20 -32.71
CA SER A 12 26.81 -16.11 -33.15
C SER A 12 25.94 -15.68 -31.98
N ASP A 13 26.53 -15.01 -31.00
CA ASP A 13 25.76 -14.36 -29.94
C ASP A 13 25.70 -12.87 -30.24
N ALA A 14 24.65 -12.50 -30.97
CA ALA A 14 24.10 -11.16 -30.99
C ALA A 14 23.47 -10.84 -29.61
N SER A 15 24.17 -11.12 -28.51
CA SER A 15 23.81 -10.63 -27.19
C SER A 15 24.19 -9.17 -27.16
N MET A 16 23.19 -8.35 -27.50
CA MET A 16 23.00 -6.96 -27.10
C MET A 16 24.11 -6.46 -26.17
N LEU A 17 25.01 -5.64 -26.74
CA LEU A 17 25.80 -4.69 -25.98
C LEU A 17 24.83 -3.75 -25.27
N ILE A 18 24.37 -4.13 -24.07
CA ILE A 18 23.61 -3.26 -23.18
C ILE A 18 24.62 -2.25 -22.63
N PHE A 19 24.84 -1.18 -23.38
CA PHE A 19 25.61 -0.03 -22.96
C PHE A 19 24.74 0.81 -22.02
N SER A 20 24.73 0.45 -20.73
CA SER A 20 24.17 1.32 -19.69
C SER A 20 25.27 2.26 -19.20
N PRO A 21 25.10 3.59 -19.28
CA PRO A 21 26.11 4.52 -18.78
C PRO A 21 26.34 4.32 -17.27
N PRO A 22 27.55 4.58 -16.75
CA PRO A 22 27.98 4.23 -15.39
C PRO A 22 27.20 4.93 -14.24
N ASN A 23 26.20 5.75 -14.56
CA ASN A 23 25.29 6.41 -13.61
C ASN A 23 23.80 6.26 -14.01
N ALA A 24 23.45 5.25 -14.81
CA ALA A 24 22.05 4.91 -15.03
C ALA A 24 21.48 4.34 -13.73
N VAL A 25 20.85 5.20 -12.92
CA VAL A 25 19.93 4.75 -11.88
C VAL A 25 18.84 3.98 -12.63
N PRO A 26 18.58 2.70 -12.31
CA PRO A 26 17.43 2.02 -12.87
C PRO A 26 16.23 2.93 -12.65
N VAL A 27 15.42 3.18 -13.68
CA VAL A 27 14.10 3.79 -13.46
C VAL A 27 13.45 2.85 -12.45
N GLU A 28 13.36 3.28 -11.19
CA GLU A 28 12.76 2.47 -10.14
C GLU A 28 11.40 2.06 -10.70
N GLN A 29 11.22 0.75 -10.89
CA GLN A 29 9.91 0.23 -11.27
C GLN A 29 8.97 0.69 -10.16
N ARG A 30 8.14 1.69 -10.47
CA ARG A 30 7.21 2.27 -9.49
C ARG A 30 6.39 1.12 -8.94
N LEU A 31 6.43 0.97 -7.62
CA LEU A 31 5.61 -0.02 -6.94
C LEU A 31 4.13 0.27 -7.27
N ILE A 32 3.33 -0.78 -7.42
CA ILE A 32 1.89 -0.66 -7.68
C ILE A 32 1.21 0.19 -6.59
N THR A 33 1.76 0.15 -5.37
CA THR A 33 1.30 0.91 -4.20
C THR A 33 1.83 2.34 -4.14
N ARG A 34 2.61 2.78 -5.14
CA ARG A 34 3.14 4.14 -5.31
C ARG A 34 2.68 4.75 -6.64
N PRO A 35 1.36 4.94 -6.84
CA PRO A 35 0.86 5.53 -8.07
C PRO A 35 1.25 6.99 -8.19
N ASP A 36 1.33 7.49 -9.42
CA ASP A 36 1.52 8.89 -9.71
C ASP A 36 0.25 9.67 -9.41
N LYS A 37 0.32 10.66 -8.50
CA LYS A 37 -0.86 11.42 -8.07
C LYS A 37 -1.56 12.13 -9.24
N SER A 38 -0.83 12.50 -10.29
CA SER A 38 -1.39 13.20 -11.45
C SER A 38 -2.27 12.31 -12.33
N THR A 39 -2.10 10.99 -12.27
CA THR A 39 -2.80 10.02 -13.12
C THR A 39 -3.59 8.99 -12.32
N TYR A 40 -3.54 9.06 -10.99
CA TYR A 40 -4.19 8.09 -10.12
C TYR A 40 -5.71 8.23 -10.14
N VAL A 41 -6.38 7.16 -10.57
CA VAL A 41 -7.84 7.01 -10.46
C VAL A 41 -8.14 6.20 -9.21
N ALA A 42 -8.77 6.84 -8.22
CA ALA A 42 -9.11 6.19 -6.96
C ALA A 42 -10.20 5.12 -7.17
N PRO A 43 -10.07 3.91 -6.60
CA PRO A 43 -11.11 2.90 -6.66
C PRO A 43 -12.36 3.34 -5.90
N ILE A 44 -13.51 2.91 -6.42
CA ILE A 44 -14.84 3.21 -5.90
C ILE A 44 -15.54 1.88 -5.62
N LYS A 45 -16.25 1.81 -4.49
CA LYS A 45 -17.09 0.69 -4.07
C LYS A 45 -18.38 1.20 -3.44
N ALA A 46 -19.38 0.34 -3.31
CA ALA A 46 -20.55 0.65 -2.50
C ALA A 46 -20.21 0.53 -0.99
N ALA A 47 -20.83 1.36 -0.16
CA ALA A 47 -20.66 1.27 1.29
C ALA A 47 -21.21 -0.08 1.80
N GLY A 48 -20.45 -0.76 2.65
CA GLY A 48 -20.79 -2.10 3.16
C GLY A 48 -20.51 -3.24 2.17
N ASP A 49 -20.01 -2.94 0.96
CA ASP A 49 -19.59 -4.00 0.03
C ASP A 49 -18.29 -4.67 0.54
N VAL A 50 -18.37 -5.94 0.87
CA VAL A 50 -17.25 -6.74 1.41
C VAL A 50 -16.89 -7.92 0.48
N SER A 51 -17.11 -7.73 -0.82
CA SER A 51 -16.83 -8.71 -1.86
C SER A 51 -15.50 -8.49 -2.60
N LEU A 52 -14.62 -7.64 -2.06
CA LEU A 52 -13.36 -7.28 -2.72
C LEU A 52 -12.36 -8.44 -2.67
N ASN A 53 -11.70 -8.69 -3.80
CA ASN A 53 -10.57 -9.60 -3.85
C ASN A 53 -9.30 -8.96 -3.26
N GLY A 54 -8.25 -9.76 -3.03
CA GLY A 54 -7.01 -9.29 -2.43
C GLY A 54 -6.35 -8.10 -3.14
N PHE A 55 -6.35 -8.08 -4.48
CA PHE A 55 -5.75 -6.98 -5.25
C PHE A 55 -6.57 -5.69 -5.14
N GLN A 56 -7.90 -5.81 -5.06
CA GLN A 56 -8.79 -4.68 -4.80
C GLN A 56 -8.56 -4.13 -3.40
N LEU A 57 -8.41 -4.98 -2.38
CA LEU A 57 -8.09 -4.55 -1.02
C LEU A 57 -6.80 -3.74 -0.96
N VAL A 58 -5.74 -4.21 -1.61
CA VAL A 58 -4.46 -3.48 -1.73
C VAL A 58 -4.67 -2.11 -2.39
N SER A 59 -5.52 -2.05 -3.42
CA SER A 59 -5.81 -0.81 -4.14
C SER A 59 -6.55 0.20 -3.25
N PHE A 60 -7.50 -0.25 -2.43
CA PHE A 60 -8.19 0.61 -1.45
C PHE A 60 -7.28 1.06 -0.30
N LEU A 61 -6.40 0.20 0.19
CA LEU A 61 -5.38 0.60 1.17
C LEU A 61 -4.38 1.59 0.57
N THR A 62 -4.03 1.42 -0.71
CA THR A 62 -3.21 2.38 -1.45
C THR A 62 -3.91 3.74 -1.57
N LYS A 63 -5.21 3.75 -1.92
CA LYS A 63 -6.05 4.96 -1.90
C LYS A 63 -6.03 5.65 -0.53
N ALA A 64 -6.18 4.88 0.55
CA ALA A 64 -6.10 5.40 1.91
C ALA A 64 -4.71 5.97 2.22
N SER A 65 -3.65 5.34 1.73
CA SER A 65 -2.27 5.82 1.94
C SER A 65 -2.02 7.20 1.34
N LEU A 66 -2.70 7.55 0.24
CA LEU A 66 -2.56 8.84 -0.43
C LEU A 66 -3.20 10.00 0.34
N ARG A 67 -4.03 9.71 1.36
CA ARG A 67 -4.60 10.73 2.26
C ARG A 67 -3.61 11.17 3.35
N LEU A 68 -2.48 10.47 3.50
CA LEU A 68 -1.42 10.87 4.42
C LEU A 68 -0.66 12.07 3.84
N ASN A 69 0.00 12.81 4.73
CA ASN A 69 0.94 13.85 4.31
C ASN A 69 2.10 13.22 3.53
N GLU A 70 2.51 13.89 2.45
CA GLU A 70 3.66 13.47 1.65
C GLU A 70 4.93 13.40 2.49
N GLY A 71 5.72 12.36 2.25
CA GLY A 71 7.00 12.15 2.92
C GLY A 71 7.23 10.71 3.33
N THR A 72 8.21 10.53 4.21
CA THR A 72 8.75 9.21 4.62
C THR A 72 7.71 8.29 5.23
N THR A 73 6.70 8.82 5.94
CA THR A 73 5.61 8.02 6.51
C THR A 73 4.75 7.40 5.42
N GLN A 74 4.28 8.20 4.46
CA GLN A 74 3.47 7.71 3.33
C GLN A 74 4.25 6.66 2.54
N GLU A 75 5.50 6.95 2.20
CA GLU A 75 6.39 6.05 1.48
C GLU A 75 6.62 4.71 2.21
N GLY A 76 6.82 4.78 3.53
CA GLY A 76 7.02 3.61 4.38
C GLY A 76 5.76 2.76 4.53
N VAL A 77 4.57 3.37 4.51
CA VAL A 77 3.28 2.67 4.45
C VAL A 77 3.15 1.96 3.11
N GLN A 78 3.36 2.67 2.00
CA GLN A 78 3.25 2.13 0.64
C GLN A 78 4.20 0.95 0.39
N ASN A 79 5.42 1.00 0.92
CA ASN A 79 6.36 -0.14 0.84
C ASN A 79 5.85 -1.40 1.56
N ARG A 80 5.17 -1.23 2.70
CA ARG A 80 4.58 -2.35 3.44
C ARG A 80 3.31 -2.85 2.77
N LEU A 81 2.51 -1.96 2.16
CA LEU A 81 1.40 -2.39 1.31
C LEU A 81 1.89 -3.17 0.07
N ASN A 82 3.08 -2.88 -0.45
CA ASN A 82 3.66 -3.70 -1.52
C ASN A 82 3.96 -5.12 -1.03
N LYS A 83 4.34 -5.31 0.23
CA LYS A 83 4.47 -6.67 0.80
C LYS A 83 3.12 -7.38 0.89
N LEU A 84 2.06 -6.66 1.26
CA LEU A 84 0.69 -7.21 1.20
C LEU A 84 0.33 -7.62 -0.23
N HIS A 85 0.65 -6.79 -1.23
CA HIS A 85 0.46 -7.12 -2.65
C HIS A 85 1.15 -8.43 -3.04
N GLU A 86 2.44 -8.59 -2.68
CA GLU A 86 3.17 -9.83 -2.96
C GLU A 86 2.57 -11.03 -2.22
N ASN A 87 2.13 -10.87 -0.96
CA ASN A 87 1.44 -11.93 -0.23
C ASN A 87 0.13 -12.36 -0.91
N VAL A 88 -0.67 -11.41 -1.41
CA VAL A 88 -1.88 -11.70 -2.20
C VAL A 88 -1.51 -12.45 -3.48
N LYS A 89 -0.53 -11.95 -4.23
CA LYS A 89 -0.07 -12.54 -5.49
C LYS A 89 0.44 -13.98 -5.31
N ASN A 90 1.11 -14.24 -4.19
CA ASN A 90 1.64 -15.56 -3.84
C ASN A 90 0.61 -16.46 -3.13
N ASN A 91 -0.66 -16.04 -3.02
CA ASN A 91 -1.72 -16.75 -2.30
C ASN A 91 -1.36 -17.13 -0.86
N MET A 92 -0.62 -16.25 -0.18
CA MET A 92 -0.16 -16.44 1.21
C MET A 92 -1.20 -16.02 2.25
N LEU A 93 -2.38 -15.55 1.81
CA LEU A 93 -3.45 -15.08 2.68
C LEU A 93 -4.67 -15.99 2.54
N SER A 94 -5.22 -16.43 3.67
CA SER A 94 -6.43 -17.23 3.72
C SER A 94 -7.66 -16.41 3.33
N GLU A 95 -8.71 -17.09 2.87
CA GLU A 95 -10.00 -16.42 2.57
C GLU A 95 -10.59 -15.74 3.81
N ALA A 96 -10.42 -16.34 4.99
CA ALA A 96 -10.88 -15.76 6.26
C ALA A 96 -10.14 -14.46 6.58
N CYS A 97 -8.82 -14.41 6.36
CA CYS A 97 -8.00 -13.22 6.51
C CYS A 97 -8.44 -12.11 5.55
N LEU A 98 -8.57 -12.43 4.24
CA LEU A 98 -9.03 -11.48 3.23
C LEU A 98 -10.45 -10.95 3.53
N LYS A 99 -11.33 -11.82 4.03
CA LYS A 99 -12.70 -11.43 4.41
C LYS A 99 -12.72 -10.50 5.62
N LYS A 100 -11.93 -10.76 6.66
CA LYS A 100 -11.85 -9.84 7.81
C LYS A 100 -11.21 -8.50 7.41
N LEU A 101 -10.20 -8.53 6.55
CA LEU A 101 -9.58 -7.33 5.99
C LEU A 101 -10.56 -6.49 5.14
N ASN A 102 -11.51 -7.12 4.44
CA ASN A 102 -12.58 -6.41 3.71
C ASN A 102 -13.40 -5.48 4.61
N TYR A 103 -13.80 -5.93 5.79
CA TYR A 103 -14.55 -5.11 6.74
C TYR A 103 -13.73 -3.89 7.20
N ILE A 104 -12.46 -4.11 7.57
CA ILE A 104 -11.56 -3.03 7.98
C ILE A 104 -11.35 -2.02 6.85
N VAL A 105 -11.23 -2.49 5.61
CA VAL A 105 -11.13 -1.62 4.43
C VAL A 105 -12.42 -0.82 4.20
N ASP A 106 -13.60 -1.41 4.41
CA ASP A 106 -14.88 -0.68 4.35
C ASP A 106 -14.92 0.45 5.39
N GLU A 107 -14.52 0.19 6.62
CA GLU A 107 -14.49 1.18 7.70
C GLU A 107 -13.51 2.32 7.37
N ILE A 108 -12.32 2.01 6.83
CA ILE A 108 -11.34 3.02 6.38
C ILE A 108 -11.89 3.87 5.22
N ASP A 109 -12.59 3.26 4.26
CA ASP A 109 -13.17 3.99 3.13
C ASP A 109 -14.33 4.90 3.56
N ARG A 110 -15.05 4.51 4.62
CA ARG A 110 -16.13 5.28 5.26
C ARG A 110 -15.65 6.25 6.34
N GLU A 111 -14.34 6.35 6.55
CA GLU A 111 -13.70 7.22 7.54
C GLU A 111 -14.07 6.93 9.00
N LEU A 112 -14.48 5.68 9.29
CA LEU A 112 -14.77 5.15 10.62
C LEU A 112 -13.46 4.64 11.26
N TYR A 113 -12.54 5.58 11.53
CA TYR A 113 -11.15 5.23 11.84
C TYR A 113 -10.95 4.64 13.25
N ASP A 114 -11.85 4.92 14.20
CA ASP A 114 -11.77 4.35 15.55
C ASP A 114 -12.26 2.90 15.56
N GLU A 115 -13.33 2.61 14.82
CA GLU A 115 -13.85 1.25 14.57
C GLU A 115 -12.80 0.42 13.82
N ALA A 116 -12.28 0.94 12.70
CA ALA A 116 -11.23 0.29 11.91
C ALA A 116 -9.99 -0.04 12.75
N TRP A 117 -9.63 0.82 13.71
CA TRP A 117 -8.51 0.57 14.62
C TRP A 117 -8.78 -0.61 15.55
N ALA A 118 -9.94 -0.65 16.20
CA ALA A 118 -10.31 -1.73 17.11
C ALA A 118 -10.36 -3.07 16.37
N ASP A 119 -11.02 -3.10 15.21
CA ASP A 119 -11.15 -4.29 14.37
C ASP A 119 -9.80 -4.75 13.81
N PHE A 120 -8.92 -3.81 13.47
CA PHE A 120 -7.58 -4.13 13.00
C PHE A 120 -6.68 -4.74 14.10
N GLU A 121 -6.75 -4.23 15.33
CA GLU A 121 -5.98 -4.81 16.43
C GLU A 121 -6.43 -6.25 16.74
N GLN A 122 -7.74 -6.53 16.67
CA GLN A 122 -8.25 -7.90 16.76
C GLN A 122 -7.81 -8.77 15.56
N PHE A 123 -7.81 -8.20 14.35
CA PHE A 123 -7.35 -8.89 13.14
C PHE A 123 -5.90 -9.35 13.25
N VAL A 124 -4.98 -8.49 13.72
CA VAL A 124 -3.56 -8.86 13.87
C VAL A 124 -3.36 -9.96 14.92
N GLN A 125 -4.20 -10.01 15.96
CA GLN A 125 -4.18 -11.11 16.94
C GLN A 125 -4.73 -12.43 16.37
N THR A 126 -5.70 -12.33 15.46
CA THR A 126 -6.35 -13.51 14.85
C THR A 126 -5.48 -14.14 13.75
N PHE A 127 -4.77 -13.31 12.98
CA PHE A 127 -3.95 -13.74 11.84
C PHE A 127 -2.48 -13.28 11.96
N PRO A 128 -1.76 -13.60 13.05
CA PRO A 128 -0.46 -12.99 13.34
C PRO A 128 0.60 -13.31 12.27
N ASP A 129 0.61 -14.54 11.76
CA ASP A 129 1.58 -14.99 10.75
C ASP A 129 1.26 -14.41 9.36
N GLU A 130 -0.01 -14.42 8.97
CA GLU A 130 -0.44 -13.87 7.67
C GLU A 130 -0.29 -12.35 7.62
N ALA A 131 -0.51 -11.67 8.76
CA ALA A 131 -0.37 -10.23 8.91
C ALA A 131 1.09 -9.78 9.05
N ALA A 132 2.03 -10.72 9.24
CA ALA A 132 3.44 -10.41 9.45
C ALA A 132 4.04 -9.65 8.26
N GLY A 133 4.89 -8.68 8.56
CA GLY A 133 5.64 -7.93 7.55
C GLY A 133 4.91 -6.77 6.87
N TRP A 134 3.57 -6.79 6.76
CA TRP A 134 2.80 -5.69 6.14
C TRP A 134 1.86 -4.96 7.12
N SER A 135 1.35 -5.62 8.17
CA SER A 135 0.39 -5.05 9.13
C SER A 135 0.84 -3.74 9.78
N GLN A 136 2.13 -3.60 10.08
CA GLN A 136 2.66 -2.34 10.65
C GLN A 136 2.43 -1.14 9.73
N GLY A 137 2.37 -1.34 8.41
CA GLY A 137 2.04 -0.27 7.46
C GLY A 137 0.60 0.21 7.65
N VAL A 138 -0.35 -0.73 7.76
CA VAL A 138 -1.76 -0.42 7.99
C VAL A 138 -1.96 0.20 9.38
N ARG A 139 -1.24 -0.27 10.40
CA ARG A 139 -1.28 0.32 11.75
C ARG A 139 -0.87 1.79 11.75
N ILE A 140 0.28 2.12 11.15
CA ILE A 140 0.76 3.51 11.04
C ILE A 140 -0.23 4.35 10.23
N MET A 141 -0.75 3.79 9.13
CA MET A 141 -1.74 4.45 8.30
C MET A 141 -2.99 4.86 9.11
N LEU A 142 -3.56 3.93 9.90
CA LEU A 142 -4.71 4.21 10.76
C LEU A 142 -4.42 5.28 11.81
N ILE A 143 -3.24 5.24 12.45
CA ILE A 143 -2.84 6.25 13.44
C ILE A 143 -2.83 7.66 12.82
N GLU A 144 -2.22 7.81 11.63
CA GLU A 144 -2.14 9.10 10.95
C GLU A 144 -3.50 9.57 10.42
N LEU A 145 -4.34 8.66 9.92
CA LEU A 145 -5.71 8.97 9.49
C LEU A 145 -6.58 9.46 10.66
N ARG A 146 -6.51 8.81 11.82
CA ARG A 146 -7.20 9.27 13.04
C ARG A 146 -6.72 10.66 13.47
N ARG A 147 -5.41 10.88 13.47
CA ARG A 147 -4.81 12.16 13.84
C ARG A 147 -5.26 13.31 12.92
N THR A 148 -5.29 13.06 11.61
CA THR A 148 -5.73 14.06 10.63
C THR A 148 -7.22 14.36 10.77
N ALA A 149 -8.07 13.33 10.96
CA ALA A 149 -9.50 13.51 11.22
C ALA A 149 -9.76 14.39 12.45
N HIS A 150 -9.12 14.10 13.60
CA HIS A 150 -9.30 14.92 14.81
C HIS A 150 -8.85 16.38 14.64
N ARG A 151 -7.81 16.64 13.85
CA ARG A 151 -7.38 18.02 13.53
C ARG A 151 -8.43 18.76 12.71
N GLN A 152 -9.05 18.10 11.74
CA GLN A 152 -10.12 18.70 10.93
C GLN A 152 -11.33 19.06 11.80
N TYR A 153 -11.73 18.19 12.74
CA TYR A 153 -12.80 18.48 13.69
C TYR A 153 -12.49 19.70 14.58
N ARG A 154 -11.25 19.82 15.09
CA ARG A 154 -10.82 20.99 15.89
C ARG A 154 -10.86 22.29 15.10
N HIS A 155 -10.50 22.29 13.82
CA HIS A 155 -10.57 23.49 13.00
C HIS A 155 -12.01 23.90 12.68
N ARG A 156 -12.93 22.95 12.49
CA ARG A 156 -14.34 23.23 12.19
C ARG A 156 -15.11 23.82 13.38
N GLY A 157 -14.71 23.50 14.61
CA GLY A 157 -15.30 24.04 15.84
C GLY A 157 -14.98 25.52 16.13
N ASN A 158 -13.93 26.08 15.52
CA ASN A 158 -13.50 27.46 15.77
C ASN A 158 -14.12 28.49 14.81
N SER A 159 -14.97 28.09 13.87
CA SER A 159 -15.60 28.99 12.89
C SER A 159 -16.97 29.53 13.32
N ALA A 160 -17.45 29.22 14.53
CA ALA A 160 -18.66 29.83 15.08
C ALA A 160 -18.32 31.22 15.66
N GLY A 161 -18.34 32.23 14.79
CA GLY A 161 -18.10 33.63 15.14
C GLY A 161 -19.09 34.14 16.19
N THR A 162 -18.56 34.81 17.20
CA THR A 162 -19.34 35.59 18.16
C THR A 162 -19.83 36.88 17.48
N PRO A 163 -21.15 37.15 17.41
CA PRO A 163 -21.62 38.48 17.04
C PRO A 163 -21.34 39.43 18.21
N LYS A 164 -20.40 40.37 18.01
CA LYS A 164 -20.24 41.52 18.89
C LYS A 164 -21.42 42.47 18.65
N HIS A 165 -22.43 42.42 19.51
CA HIS A 165 -23.40 43.51 19.61
C HIS A 165 -22.76 44.69 20.34
N LYS A 166 -22.78 45.84 19.67
CA LYS A 166 -22.53 47.17 20.24
C LYS A 166 -23.71 47.60 21.10
#